data_AF-A0A928JSH6-F1
#
_entry.id   AF-A0A928JSH6-F1
#
_cell.length_a   1.000
_cell.length_b   1.000
_cell.length_c   1.000
_cell.angle_alpha   90.00
_cell.angle_beta   90.00
_cell.angle_gamma   90.00
#
_symmetry.space_group_name_H-M   'P 1'
#
loop_
_entity.id
_entity.type
_entity.pdbx_description
1 polymer ?
#
loop_
_entity_poly.entity_id
_entity_poly.type
_entity_poly.pdbx_seq_one_letter_code
_entity_poly.pdbx_strand_id
1 'polypeptide(L)'
;MIKEVIHDPIFLAGKSEVATKEDLQVAQDLLDTLIANREGCVGMAANMIGVLKRIIVFDNEGTYMTMFNPEIIKKSGPYDTEEGCLSLLGGPRPCKRYKASRKGRTRKPTIH
;
A
#
# COMPACT_ATOMS: atom_id res chain seq x y z
N MET A 1 15.90 -0.11 -3.80
CA MET A 1 16.16 0.89 -4.87
C MET A 1 14.90 1.72 -5.08
N ILE A 2 15.02 3.03 -5.31
CA ILE A 2 13.87 3.89 -5.60
C ILE A 2 13.29 3.51 -6.98
N LYS A 3 11.98 3.28 -7.05
CA LYS A 3 11.25 2.93 -8.27
C LYS A 3 10.41 4.11 -8.77
N GLU A 4 10.16 4.13 -10.07
CA GLU A 4 9.21 5.07 -10.66
C GLU A 4 7.77 4.68 -10.29
N VAL A 5 6.91 5.70 -10.13
CA VAL A 5 5.50 5.51 -9.80
C VAL A 5 4.72 5.25 -11.09
N ILE A 6 3.95 4.17 -11.12
CA ILE A 6 3.05 3.83 -12.21
C ILE A 6 1.77 4.67 -12.13
N HIS A 7 1.39 5.26 -13.25
CA HIS A 7 0.17 6.06 -13.42
C HIS A 7 -0.86 5.42 -14.36
N ASP A 8 -0.56 4.27 -14.96
CA ASP A 8 -1.47 3.57 -15.87
C ASP A 8 -2.69 2.99 -15.10
N PRO A 9 -3.91 3.49 -15.34
CA PRO A 9 -5.11 3.04 -14.64
C PRO A 9 -5.43 1.56 -14.90
N ILE A 10 -5.11 1.05 -16.10
CA ILE A 10 -5.42 -0.33 -16.50
C ILE A 10 -4.54 -1.29 -15.70
N PHE A 11 -3.25 -0.97 -15.58
CA PHE A 11 -2.32 -1.74 -14.76
C PHE A 11 -2.71 -1.70 -13.28
N LEU A 12 -3.03 -0.51 -12.77
CA LEU A 12 -3.37 -0.31 -11.35
C LEU A 12 -4.66 -1.01 -10.93
N ALA A 13 -5.59 -1.24 -11.87
CA ALA A 13 -6.80 -2.01 -11.66
C ALA A 13 -6.57 -3.54 -11.64
N GLY A 14 -5.38 -4.00 -12.04
CA GLY A 14 -4.99 -5.40 -12.05
C GLY A 14 -5.04 -6.04 -10.66
N LYS A 15 -5.58 -7.26 -10.58
CA LYS A 15 -5.64 -8.02 -9.32
C LYS A 15 -4.23 -8.43 -8.90
N SER A 16 -3.82 -8.06 -7.69
CA SER A 16 -2.53 -8.46 -7.14
C SER A 16 -2.53 -9.90 -6.63
N GLU A 17 -1.44 -10.62 -6.89
CA GLU A 17 -1.21 -11.98 -6.43
C GLU A 17 -0.72 -12.02 -4.98
N VAL A 18 -0.82 -13.20 -4.36
CA VAL A 18 -0.28 -13.44 -3.02
C VAL A 18 1.24 -13.27 -3.04
N ALA A 19 1.75 -12.49 -2.10
CA ALA A 19 3.17 -12.28 -1.92
C ALA A 19 3.82 -13.47 -1.20
N THR A 20 5.01 -13.87 -1.66
CA THR A 20 5.81 -14.98 -1.13
C THR A 20 7.13 -14.46 -0.54
N LYS A 21 8.03 -15.35 -0.09
CA LYS A 21 9.32 -14.95 0.49
C LYS A 21 10.26 -14.34 -0.57
N GLU A 22 10.06 -14.69 -1.82
CA GLU A 22 10.83 -14.20 -2.97
C GLU A 22 10.54 -12.71 -3.24
N ASP A 23 9.39 -12.20 -2.77
CA ASP A 23 8.97 -10.81 -2.95
C ASP A 23 9.51 -9.86 -1.86
N LEU A 24 10.43 -10.31 -1.00
CA LEU A 24 11.02 -9.46 0.05
C LEU A 24 11.71 -8.22 -0.53
N GLN A 25 12.37 -8.36 -1.68
CA GLN A 25 13.01 -7.22 -2.35
C GLN A 25 11.98 -6.17 -2.79
N VAL A 26 10.78 -6.59 -3.21
CA VAL A 26 9.69 -5.69 -3.60
C VAL A 26 9.27 -4.82 -2.43
N ALA A 27 9.18 -5.40 -1.23
CA ALA A 27 8.87 -4.65 -0.02
C ALA A 27 9.95 -3.61 0.33
N GLN A 28 11.23 -3.95 0.14
CA GLN A 28 12.32 -3.00 0.35
C GLN A 28 12.28 -1.85 -0.67
N ASP A 29 12.10 -2.17 -1.95
CA ASP A 29 11.98 -1.16 -3.00
C ASP A 29 10.77 -0.24 -2.78
N LEU A 30 9.65 -0.80 -2.30
CA LEU A 30 8.46 -0.03 -1.96
C LEU A 30 8.68 0.91 -0.76
N LEU A 31 9.41 0.45 0.26
CA LEU A 31 9.80 1.27 1.41
C LEU A 31 10.75 2.41 1.00
N ASP A 32 11.79 2.10 0.23
CA ASP A 32 12.74 3.10 -0.28
C ASP A 32 12.02 4.17 -1.10
N THR A 33 11.07 3.76 -1.94
CA THR A 33 10.27 4.67 -2.77
C THR A 33 9.32 5.52 -1.94
N LEU A 34 8.71 4.97 -0.89
CA LEU A 34 7.87 5.74 0.03
C LEU A 34 8.69 6.78 0.79
N ILE A 35 9.87 6.43 1.29
CA ILE A 35 10.76 7.36 2.00
C ILE A 35 11.18 8.52 1.10
N ALA A 36 11.47 8.24 -0.17
CA ALA A 36 11.80 9.27 -1.15
C ALA A 36 10.62 10.23 -1.43
N ASN A 37 9.38 9.77 -1.24
CA ASN A 37 8.16 10.53 -1.47
C ASN A 37 7.43 10.96 -0.18
N ARG A 38 8.12 10.91 0.98
CA ARG A 38 7.52 11.11 2.32
C ARG A 38 6.82 12.46 2.50
N GLU A 39 7.19 13.48 1.75
CA GLU A 39 6.62 14.83 1.86
C GLU A 39 5.21 14.94 1.28
N GLY A 40 4.83 14.03 0.37
CA GLY A 40 3.53 14.03 -0.30
C GLY A 40 2.78 12.70 -0.24
N CYS A 41 3.33 11.70 0.46
CA CYS A 41 2.79 10.35 0.46
C CYS A 41 2.91 9.68 1.83
N VAL A 42 1.77 9.18 2.31
CA VAL A 42 1.67 8.45 3.59
C VAL A 42 1.62 6.93 3.40
N GLY A 43 1.55 6.44 2.16
CA GLY A 43 1.58 5.00 1.89
C GLY A 43 1.53 4.64 0.42
N MET A 44 2.14 3.49 0.10
CA MET A 44 2.26 2.95 -1.25
C MET A 44 1.92 1.45 -1.29
N ALA A 45 1.44 0.99 -2.44
CA ALA A 45 1.20 -0.41 -2.75
C ALA A 45 2.13 -0.89 -3.87
N ALA A 46 2.47 -2.18 -3.90
CA ALA A 46 3.45 -2.70 -4.87
C ALA A 46 3.05 -2.48 -6.34
N ASN A 47 1.75 -2.44 -6.65
CA ASN A 47 1.29 -2.12 -8.01
C ASN A 47 1.68 -0.70 -8.45
N MET A 48 1.86 0.22 -7.50
CA MET A 48 2.34 1.58 -7.78
C MET A 48 3.81 1.61 -8.24
N ILE A 49 4.58 0.54 -8.02
CA ILE A 49 5.96 0.38 -8.53
C ILE A 49 6.06 -0.68 -9.62
N GLY A 50 4.94 -1.05 -10.25
CA GLY A 50 4.89 -1.99 -11.36
C GLY A 50 4.84 -3.47 -10.96
N VAL A 51 4.54 -3.79 -9.69
CA VAL A 51 4.54 -5.18 -9.20
C VAL A 51 3.15 -5.57 -8.67
N LEU A 52 2.49 -6.54 -9.32
CA LEU A 52 1.17 -7.03 -8.93
C LEU A 52 1.23 -8.03 -7.76
N LYS A 53 1.79 -7.64 -6.62
CA LYS A 53 1.82 -8.43 -5.38
C LYS A 53 1.07 -7.74 -4.25
N ARG A 54 0.44 -8.52 -3.37
CA ARG A 54 -0.29 -8.02 -2.19
C ARG A 54 0.68 -7.52 -1.11
N ILE A 55 1.37 -6.42 -1.37
CA ILE A 55 2.31 -5.78 -0.45
C ILE A 55 1.96 -4.30 -0.37
N ILE A 56 1.90 -3.78 0.86
CA ILE A 56 1.69 -2.36 1.14
C ILE A 56 2.72 -1.88 2.17
N VAL A 57 3.15 -0.63 2.03
CA VAL A 57 3.96 0.08 3.03
C VAL A 57 3.27 1.40 3.33
N PHE A 58 3.20 1.79 4.60
CA PHE A 58 2.63 3.08 4.99
C PHE A 58 3.29 3.62 6.25
N ASP A 59 3.23 4.94 6.40
CA ASP A 59 3.63 5.60 7.64
C ASP A 59 2.60 5.33 8.73
N ASN A 60 3.07 4.87 9.89
CA ASN A 60 2.28 4.63 11.07
C ASN A 60 2.88 5.44 12.22
N GLU A 61 2.52 6.73 12.26
CA GLU A 61 2.94 7.67 13.31
C GLU A 61 4.48 7.83 13.35
N GLY A 62 5.09 8.02 12.18
CA GLY A 62 6.54 8.19 12.03
C GLY A 62 7.34 6.90 11.95
N THR A 63 6.69 5.73 12.06
CA THR A 63 7.31 4.42 11.78
C THR A 63 6.71 3.82 10.53
N TYR A 64 7.55 3.47 9.55
CA TYR A 64 7.09 2.77 8.36
C TYR A 64 6.73 1.32 8.67
N MET A 65 5.54 0.91 8.25
CA MET A 65 5.06 -0.46 8.42
C MET A 65 4.78 -1.11 7.07
N THR A 66 5.44 -2.25 6.84
CA THR A 66 5.21 -3.13 5.69
C THR A 66 4.23 -4.24 6.07
N MET A 67 3.24 -4.49 5.22
CA MET A 67 2.32 -5.63 5.34
C MET A 67 2.32 -6.47 4.07
N PHE A 68 2.40 -7.78 4.24
CA PHE A 68 2.23 -8.77 3.20
C PHE A 68 0.87 -9.43 3.33
N ASN A 69 0.19 -9.62 2.21
CA ASN A 69 -1.11 -10.27 2.10
C ASN A 69 -2.18 -9.73 3.09
N PRO A 70 -2.29 -8.41 3.33
CA PRO A 70 -3.20 -7.90 4.35
C PRO A 70 -4.65 -8.27 4.04
N GLU A 71 -5.42 -8.53 5.11
CA GLU A 71 -6.86 -8.82 5.05
C GLU A 71 -7.60 -7.98 6.09
N ILE A 72 -8.72 -7.37 5.70
CA ILE A 72 -9.56 -6.60 6.64
C ILE A 72 -10.43 -7.59 7.42
N ILE A 73 -10.13 -7.79 8.70
CA ILE A 73 -10.85 -8.73 9.56
C ILE A 73 -12.02 -8.08 10.30
N LYS A 74 -12.00 -6.76 10.49
CA LYS A 74 -13.10 -5.98 11.08
C LYS A 74 -13.15 -4.58 10.48
N LYS A 75 -14.35 -4.03 10.31
CA LYS A 75 -14.59 -2.64 9.91
C LYS A 75 -15.77 -2.05 10.68
N SER A 76 -15.68 -0.81 11.13
CA SER A 76 -16.79 -0.12 11.81
C SER A 76 -16.73 1.40 11.63
N GLY A 77 -17.89 2.04 11.66
CA GLY A 77 -18.04 3.50 11.57
C GLY A 77 -17.67 4.05 10.20
N PRO A 78 -18.49 3.84 9.16
CA PRO A 78 -18.25 4.44 7.85
C PRO A 78 -18.33 5.97 7.93
N TYR A 79 -17.49 6.66 7.17
CA TYR A 79 -17.52 8.11 7.00
C TYR A 79 -17.03 8.49 5.61
N ASP A 80 -17.49 9.64 5.11
CA ASP A 80 -17.04 10.22 3.85
C ASP A 80 -15.81 11.11 4.10
N THR A 81 -14.82 11.02 3.23
CA THR A 81 -13.57 11.81 3.27
C THR A 81 -13.07 12.03 1.85
N GLU A 82 -12.11 12.92 1.66
CA GLU A 82 -11.41 13.09 0.39
C GLU A 82 -9.98 12.52 0.48
N GLU A 83 -9.52 11.84 -0.57
CA GLU A 83 -8.18 11.25 -0.63
C GLU A 83 -7.49 11.56 -1.96
N GLY A 84 -6.18 11.78 -1.89
CA GLY A 84 -5.28 11.87 -3.04
C GLY A 84 -4.46 10.59 -3.21
N CYS A 85 -3.97 10.33 -4.42
CA CYS A 85 -3.10 9.20 -4.72
C CYS A 85 -2.01 9.65 -5.68
N LEU A 86 -0.74 9.31 -5.38
CA LEU A 86 0.39 9.64 -6.28
C LEU A 86 0.16 9.10 -7.69
N SER A 87 -0.40 7.90 -7.82
CA SER A 87 -0.64 7.29 -9.13
C SER A 87 -1.76 7.96 -9.93
N LEU A 88 -2.69 8.67 -9.29
CA LEU A 88 -3.82 9.30 -9.97
C LEU A 88 -3.61 10.81 -10.07
N LEU A 89 -3.14 11.26 -11.23
CA LEU A 89 -2.98 12.67 -11.53
C LEU A 89 -4.32 13.41 -11.32
N GLY A 90 -4.32 14.46 -10.49
CA GLY A 90 -5.50 15.25 -10.12
C GLY A 90 -5.60 15.59 -8.62
N GLY A 91 -6.64 16.33 -8.24
CA GLY A 91 -6.92 16.71 -6.85
C GLY A 91 -7.57 15.58 -6.02
N PRO A 92 -7.84 15.83 -4.73
CA PRO A 92 -8.52 14.89 -3.85
C PRO A 92 -9.87 14.43 -4.43
N ARG A 93 -10.19 13.14 -4.29
CA ARG A 93 -11.46 12.56 -4.74
C ARG A 93 -12.26 12.05 -3.52
N PRO A 94 -13.60 12.16 -3.54
CA PRO A 94 -14.43 11.66 -2.45
C PRO A 94 -14.37 10.14 -2.35
N CYS A 95 -14.21 9.63 -1.13
CA CYS A 95 -14.09 8.21 -0.83
C CYS A 95 -14.75 7.87 0.53
N LYS A 96 -15.29 6.66 0.65
CA LYS A 96 -15.82 6.14 1.92
C LYS A 96 -14.77 5.33 2.66
N ARG A 97 -14.45 5.76 3.89
CA ARG A 97 -13.55 5.06 4.81
C ARG A 97 -14.27 4.57 6.05
N TYR A 98 -13.59 3.77 6.87
CA TYR A 98 -14.10 3.22 8.12
C TYR A 98 -13.21 3.69 9.27
N LYS A 99 -13.82 4.27 10.32
CA LYS A 99 -13.13 4.81 11.50
C LYS A 99 -12.24 3.78 12.20
N ALA A 100 -12.64 2.52 12.19
CA ALA A 100 -11.79 1.43 12.62
C ALA A 100 -11.77 0.35 11.54
N SER A 101 -10.58 0.03 11.04
CA SER A 101 -10.34 -1.16 10.24
C SER A 101 -9.22 -1.96 10.88
N ARG A 102 -9.50 -3.21 11.27
CA ARG A 102 -8.47 -4.11 11.77
C ARG A 102 -7.96 -4.91 10.58
N LYS A 103 -6.70 -4.70 10.23
CA LYS A 103 -6.01 -5.55 9.26
C LYS A 103 -5.42 -6.74 10.00
N GLY A 104 -5.85 -7.94 9.65
CA GLY A 104 -5.19 -9.17 10.07
C GLY A 104 -3.88 -9.29 9.30
N ARG A 105 -2.78 -9.59 10.02
CA ARG A 105 -1.61 -10.21 9.39
C ARG A 105 -2.03 -11.63 9.03
N THR A 106 -2.17 -11.94 7.75
CA THR A 106 -1.85 -13.31 7.32
C THR A 106 -0.41 -13.55 7.76
N ARG A 107 -0.23 -14.58 8.59
CA ARG A 107 0.98 -14.89 9.36
C ARG A 107 2.26 -14.45 8.62
N LYS A 108 3.14 -13.73 9.32
CA LYS A 108 4.55 -13.59 8.94
C LYS A 108 5.00 -14.94 8.35
N PRO A 109 5.63 -15.02 7.17
CA PRO A 109 6.42 -16.20 6.89
C PRO A 109 7.41 -16.29 8.05
N THR A 110 7.28 -17.32 8.89
CA THR A 110 8.14 -17.53 10.05
C THR A 110 9.58 -17.53 9.53
N ILE A 111 10.33 -16.52 9.96
CA ILE A 111 11.76 -16.37 9.69
C ILE A 111 12.42 -17.06 10.89
N HIS A 112 12.92 -18.28 10.67
CA HIS A 112 13.97 -18.89 11.47
C HIS A 112 15.25 -18.76 10.67
#